data_AF-A0A1A5XG34-F1
#
_entry.id   AF-A0A1A5XG34-F1
#
_cell.length_a   1.000
_cell.length_b   1.000
_cell.length_c   1.000
_cell.angle_alpha   90.00
_cell.angle_beta   90.00
_cell.angle_gamma   90.00
#
_symmetry.space_group_name_H-M   'P 1'
#
loop_
_entity.id
_entity.type
_entity.pdbx_description
1 polymer ?
#
loop_
_entity_poly.entity_id
_entity_poly.type
_entity_poly.pdbx_seq_one_letter_code
_entity_poly.pdbx_strand_id
1 'polypeptide(L)'
;MKFSTLACVMLALLWISLRVQAQVQAPPEDYEYLRRMKVPDAVVNCVAALDQWVHGAPRYDSLMVPDRRALTAKVESPVPAGALPDGASSPVPQASPIDTLIHLRGFAKLRGKYAWVPVKATCGIWHTHVVDVALAPHGTHGGDSPIH
;
A
#
# COMPACT_ATOMS: atom_id res chain seq x y z
N MET A 1 32.31 -16.49 32.87
CA MET A 1 31.34 -15.43 33.23
C MET A 1 31.12 -14.36 32.16
N LYS A 2 32.02 -14.15 31.17
CA LYS A 2 31.87 -13.13 30.10
C LYS A 2 30.87 -13.48 28.98
N PHE A 3 30.58 -14.77 28.77
CA PHE A 3 29.65 -15.21 27.72
C PHE A 3 28.18 -14.93 28.06
N SER A 4 27.82 -14.97 29.35
CA SER A 4 26.43 -14.75 29.79
C SER A 4 26.00 -13.29 29.60
N THR A 5 26.92 -12.35 29.82
CA THR A 5 26.66 -10.91 29.61
C THR A 5 26.50 -10.58 28.14
N LEU A 6 27.31 -11.16 27.25
CA LEU A 6 27.18 -10.99 25.80
C LEU A 6 25.84 -11.55 25.28
N ALA A 7 25.41 -12.70 25.78
CA ALA A 7 24.11 -13.28 25.40
C ALA A 7 22.94 -12.38 25.83
N CYS A 8 22.97 -11.83 27.05
CA CYS A 8 21.93 -10.89 27.51
C CYS A 8 21.89 -9.60 26.69
N VAL A 9 23.05 -9.03 26.34
CA VAL A 9 23.12 -7.81 25.53
C VAL A 9 22.58 -8.05 24.11
N MET A 10 22.94 -9.18 23.49
CA MET A 10 22.41 -9.55 22.17
C MET A 10 20.90 -9.79 22.21
N LEU A 11 20.39 -10.45 23.25
CA LEU A 11 18.95 -10.64 23.41
C LEU A 11 18.25 -9.30 23.59
N ALA A 12 18.76 -8.42 24.45
CA ALA A 12 18.17 -7.09 24.66
C ALA A 12 18.13 -6.26 23.37
N LEU A 13 19.22 -6.27 22.58
CA LEU A 13 19.28 -5.61 21.27
C LEU A 13 18.28 -6.20 20.26
N LEU A 14 18.14 -7.53 20.23
CA LEU A 14 17.15 -8.21 19.39
C LEU A 14 15.72 -7.82 19.77
N TRP A 15 15.41 -7.74 21.07
CA TRP A 15 14.10 -7.32 21.57
C TRP A 15 13.80 -5.85 21.25
N ILE A 16 14.78 -4.96 21.40
CA ILE A 16 14.63 -3.54 21.08
C ILE A 16 14.43 -3.34 19.58
N SER A 17 15.22 -4.01 18.75
CA SER A 17 15.08 -3.94 17.28
C SER A 17 13.72 -4.47 16.80
N LEU A 18 13.21 -5.57 17.39
CA LEU A 18 11.87 -6.07 17.10
C LEU A 18 10.78 -5.05 17.47
N ARG A 19 10.91 -4.37 18.63
CA ARG A 19 9.98 -3.34 19.08
C ARG A 19 10.02 -2.09 18.20
N VAL A 20 11.20 -1.68 17.76
CA VAL A 20 11.37 -0.52 16.86
C VAL A 20 10.70 -0.80 15.52
N GLN A 21 10.91 -1.99 14.93
CA GLN A 21 10.23 -2.36 13.67
C GLN A 21 8.70 -2.31 13.80
N ALA A 22 8.15 -2.67 14.96
CA ALA A 22 6.70 -2.61 15.22
C ALA A 22 6.16 -1.17 15.40
N GLN A 23 7.01 -0.18 15.68
CA GLN A 23 6.62 1.23 15.90
C GLN A 23 6.84 2.14 14.68
N VAL A 24 7.57 1.69 13.66
CA VAL A 24 7.80 2.49 12.43
C VAL A 24 6.52 2.63 11.58
N GLN A 25 5.47 1.90 11.91
CA GLN A 25 4.10 2.14 11.41
C GLN A 25 3.42 3.32 12.13
N ALA A 26 4.15 4.41 12.36
CA ALA A 26 3.47 5.67 12.64
C ALA A 26 2.68 6.05 11.37
N PRO A 27 1.36 6.29 11.45
CA PRO A 27 0.64 6.87 10.34
C PRO A 27 1.33 8.20 10.03
N PRO A 28 1.68 8.50 8.78
CA PRO A 28 2.25 9.79 8.46
C PRO A 28 1.24 10.86 8.91
N GLU A 29 1.64 11.78 9.79
CA GLU A 29 0.80 12.92 10.18
C GLU A 29 0.30 13.71 8.95
N ASP A 30 0.98 13.52 7.82
CA ASP A 30 0.68 14.09 6.52
C ASP A 30 -0.73 13.77 5.99
N TYR A 31 -1.44 12.74 6.48
CA TYR A 31 -2.76 12.36 5.94
C TYR A 31 -3.96 12.72 6.82
N GLU A 32 -3.76 13.42 7.95
CA GLU A 32 -4.85 13.91 8.82
C GLU A 32 -5.87 14.80 8.09
N TYR A 33 -5.44 15.51 7.04
CA TYR A 33 -6.33 16.35 6.24
C TYR A 33 -7.40 15.52 5.50
N LEU A 34 -7.08 14.30 5.06
CA LEU A 34 -8.04 13.40 4.43
C LEU A 34 -9.16 13.01 5.40
N ARG A 35 -8.82 12.77 6.67
CA ARG A 35 -9.79 12.50 7.75
C ARG A 35 -10.72 13.69 7.97
N ARG A 36 -10.18 14.92 7.93
CA ARG A 36 -10.99 16.15 8.01
C ARG A 36 -11.97 16.28 6.84
N MET A 37 -11.60 15.80 5.66
CA MET A 37 -12.47 15.73 4.48
C MET A 37 -13.44 14.53 4.49
N LYS A 38 -13.55 13.79 5.61
CA LYS A 38 -14.44 12.62 5.77
C LYS A 38 -14.07 11.44 4.85
N VAL A 39 -12.79 11.32 4.47
CA VAL A 39 -12.29 10.09 3.84
C VAL A 39 -12.29 8.97 4.89
N PRO A 40 -12.77 7.75 4.59
CA PRO A 40 -12.73 6.64 5.53
C PRO A 40 -11.31 6.30 5.97
N ASP A 41 -11.11 5.97 7.26
CA ASP A 41 -9.77 5.65 7.80
C ASP A 41 -9.09 4.50 7.05
N ALA A 42 -9.86 3.52 6.61
CA ALA A 42 -9.37 2.41 5.80
C ALA A 42 -8.70 2.91 4.49
N VAL A 43 -9.29 3.92 3.84
CA VAL A 43 -8.74 4.54 2.63
C VAL A 43 -7.51 5.38 2.96
N VAL A 44 -7.54 6.14 4.06
CA VAL A 44 -6.37 6.91 4.52
C VAL A 44 -5.17 6.01 4.78
N ASN A 45 -5.38 4.90 5.50
CA ASN A 45 -4.34 3.90 5.78
C ASN A 45 -3.84 3.24 4.49
N CYS A 46 -4.73 2.97 3.53
CA CYS A 46 -4.35 2.44 2.22
C CYS A 46 -3.46 3.42 1.42
N VAL A 47 -3.80 4.71 1.38
CA VAL A 47 -2.98 5.74 0.72
C VAL A 47 -1.59 5.81 1.35
N ALA A 48 -1.52 5.87 2.69
CA ALA A 48 -0.25 5.88 3.41
C ALA A 48 0.60 4.62 3.14
N ALA A 49 -0.02 3.44 3.14
CA ALA A 49 0.67 2.18 2.86
C ALA A 49 1.20 2.11 1.42
N LEU A 50 0.42 2.57 0.44
CA LEU A 50 0.82 2.63 -0.96
C LEU A 50 1.98 3.61 -1.19
N ASP A 51 1.92 4.78 -0.57
CA ASP A 51 2.97 5.79 -0.63
C ASP A 51 4.28 5.23 -0.03
N GLN A 52 4.22 4.56 1.12
CA GLN A 52 5.41 3.90 1.66
C GLN A 52 5.95 2.78 0.76
N TRP A 53 5.05 1.94 0.21
CA TRP A 53 5.43 0.82 -0.65
C TRP A 53 6.11 1.26 -1.95
N VAL A 54 5.65 2.37 -2.56
CA VAL A 54 6.16 2.83 -3.87
C VAL A 54 7.64 3.18 -3.83
N HIS A 55 8.17 3.61 -2.68
CA HIS A 55 9.58 3.94 -2.50
C HIS A 55 10.50 2.71 -2.74
N GLY A 56 10.02 1.52 -2.38
CA GLY A 56 10.71 0.24 -2.60
C GLY A 56 10.33 -0.49 -3.90
N ALA A 57 9.31 -0.03 -4.62
CA ALA A 57 8.79 -0.73 -5.79
C ALA A 57 9.77 -0.66 -6.98
N PRO A 58 9.91 -1.73 -7.78
CA PRO A 58 10.88 -1.76 -8.89
C PRO A 58 10.51 -0.80 -10.03
N ARG A 59 9.21 -0.60 -10.29
CA ARG A 59 8.71 0.15 -11.44
C ARG A 59 8.44 1.63 -11.16
N TYR A 60 8.12 1.97 -9.92
CA TYR A 60 7.65 3.29 -9.53
C TYR A 60 8.56 3.85 -8.42
N ASP A 61 8.67 5.17 -8.34
CA ASP A 61 9.45 5.88 -7.30
C ASP A 61 8.58 6.77 -6.41
N SER A 62 7.41 7.21 -6.90
CA SER A 62 6.47 8.05 -6.14
C SER A 62 5.03 7.77 -6.57
N LEU A 63 4.09 8.03 -5.66
CA LEU A 63 2.65 7.93 -5.90
C LEU A 63 1.96 9.24 -5.56
N MET A 64 0.99 9.62 -6.39
CA MET A 64 0.13 10.77 -6.16
C MET A 64 -1.33 10.32 -6.24
N VAL A 65 -2.05 10.44 -5.13
CA VAL A 65 -3.49 10.17 -5.05
C VAL A 65 -4.22 11.51 -4.91
N PRO A 66 -4.92 11.99 -5.95
CA PRO A 66 -5.69 13.22 -5.83
C PRO A 66 -6.82 13.09 -4.79
N ASP A 67 -7.10 14.14 -4.02
CA ASP A 67 -8.12 14.14 -2.95
C ASP A 67 -9.48 13.63 -3.43
N ARG A 68 -9.93 14.08 -4.61
CA ARG A 68 -11.19 13.63 -5.21
C ARG A 68 -11.21 12.12 -5.45
N ARG A 69 -10.05 11.49 -5.75
CA ARG A 69 -9.93 10.04 -5.92
C ARG A 69 -9.92 9.29 -4.59
N ALA A 70 -9.34 9.87 -3.54
CA ALA A 70 -9.45 9.33 -2.19
C ALA A 70 -10.91 9.38 -1.69
N LEU A 71 -11.61 10.49 -1.92
CA LEU A 71 -13.04 10.65 -1.58
C LEU A 71 -13.98 9.74 -2.36
N THR A 72 -13.56 9.28 -3.55
CA THR A 72 -14.35 8.38 -4.42
C THR A 72 -13.78 6.97 -4.46
N ALA A 73 -12.91 6.62 -3.51
CA ALA A 73 -12.36 5.28 -3.40
C ALA A 73 -13.50 4.27 -3.18
N LYS A 74 -13.44 3.15 -3.89
CA LYS A 74 -14.39 2.06 -3.72
C LYS A 74 -13.91 1.19 -2.58
N VAL A 75 -14.73 1.03 -1.56
CA VAL A 75 -14.47 0.14 -0.42
C VAL A 75 -15.43 -1.04 -0.54
N GLU A 76 -14.89 -2.24 -0.70
CA GLU A 76 -15.64 -3.48 -0.78
C GLU A 76 -15.50 -4.25 0.54
N SER A 77 -16.60 -4.38 1.28
CA SER A 77 -16.66 -5.14 2.52
C SER A 77 -18.08 -5.72 2.72
N PRO A 78 -18.25 -7.04 2.94
CA PRO A 78 -17.22 -8.06 2.91
C PRO A 78 -16.67 -8.27 1.49
N VAL A 79 -15.39 -8.64 1.38
CA VAL A 79 -14.77 -8.95 0.08
C VAL A 79 -15.47 -10.17 -0.55
N PRO A 80 -15.95 -10.07 -1.82
CA PRO A 80 -16.54 -11.20 -2.52
C PRO A 80 -15.55 -12.37 -2.61
N ALA A 81 -16.03 -13.61 -2.47
CA ALA A 81 -15.20 -14.79 -2.62
C ALA A 81 -14.52 -14.80 -4.01
N GLY A 82 -13.19 -14.69 -4.04
CA GLY A 82 -12.39 -14.67 -5.27
C GLY A 82 -11.92 -13.29 -5.75
N ALA A 83 -12.27 -12.20 -5.05
CA ALA A 83 -11.69 -10.88 -5.34
C ALA A 83 -10.24 -10.83 -4.83
N LEU A 84 -9.29 -10.91 -5.77
CA LEU A 84 -7.87 -10.67 -5.52
C LEU A 84 -7.52 -9.23 -5.91
N PRO A 85 -6.60 -8.57 -5.20
CA PRO A 85 -6.05 -7.30 -5.65
C PRO A 85 -5.36 -7.48 -7.01
N ASP A 86 -5.78 -6.68 -7.99
CA ASP A 86 -5.23 -6.69 -9.35
C ASP A 86 -3.72 -6.39 -9.31
N GLY A 87 -2.89 -7.38 -9.63
CA GLY A 87 -1.44 -7.18 -9.82
C GLY A 87 -0.62 -7.14 -8.52
N ALA A 88 -1.01 -7.89 -7.49
CA ALA A 88 -0.23 -8.12 -6.27
C ALA A 88 1.26 -8.27 -6.60
N SER A 89 2.05 -7.29 -6.17
CA SER A 89 3.49 -7.18 -6.48
C SER A 89 4.36 -7.50 -5.25
N SER A 90 3.73 -7.95 -4.15
CA SER A 90 4.43 -8.44 -2.97
C SER A 90 4.96 -9.86 -3.22
N PRO A 91 6.23 -10.16 -2.89
CA PRO A 91 6.85 -11.48 -3.13
C PRO A 91 6.35 -12.58 -2.18
N VAL A 92 5.29 -12.32 -1.41
CA VAL A 92 4.70 -13.28 -0.49
C VAL A 92 3.29 -13.58 -0.98
N PRO A 93 2.99 -14.82 -1.41
CA PRO A 93 1.62 -15.27 -1.63
C PRO A 93 0.97 -15.50 -0.27
N GLN A 94 0.76 -14.42 0.48
CA GLN A 94 -0.02 -14.47 1.69
C GLN A 94 -1.46 -14.29 1.26
N ALA A 95 -2.14 -15.42 1.06
CA ALA A 95 -3.58 -15.54 1.17
C ALA A 95 -4.01 -15.25 2.63
N SER A 96 -3.57 -14.11 3.17
CA SER A 96 -4.14 -13.55 4.39
C SER A 96 -5.62 -13.33 4.10
N PRO A 97 -6.53 -13.73 4.99
CA PRO A 97 -7.93 -13.41 4.80
C PRO A 97 -8.09 -11.89 4.72
N ILE A 98 -8.54 -11.38 3.57
CA ILE A 98 -8.84 -9.96 3.38
C ILE A 98 -10.31 -9.78 3.71
N ASP A 99 -10.63 -8.87 4.64
CA ASP A 99 -12.02 -8.53 5.00
C ASP A 99 -12.56 -7.34 4.20
N THR A 100 -11.66 -6.47 3.76
CA THR A 100 -11.98 -5.24 3.04
C THR A 100 -10.98 -5.02 1.92
N LEU A 101 -11.48 -4.78 0.71
CA LEU A 101 -10.69 -4.47 -0.47
C LEU A 101 -10.96 -3.02 -0.88
N ILE A 102 -9.91 -2.23 -0.99
CA ILE A 102 -10.01 -0.83 -1.39
C ILE A 102 -9.48 -0.68 -2.81
N HIS A 103 -10.25 0.00 -3.66
CA HIS A 103 -9.81 0.41 -4.99
C HIS A 103 -9.78 1.93 -5.07
N LEU A 104 -8.64 2.48 -5.46
CA LEU A 104 -8.47 3.89 -5.72
C LEU A 104 -7.71 4.13 -7.01
N ARG A 105 -7.77 5.37 -7.51
CA ARG A 105 -7.04 5.79 -8.71
C ARG A 105 -6.05 6.87 -8.35
N GLY A 106 -4.90 6.82 -9.00
CA GLY A 106 -3.86 7.81 -8.80
C GLY A 106 -2.94 7.89 -10.01
N PHE A 107 -1.81 8.56 -9.79
CA PHE A 107 -0.71 8.64 -10.74
C PHE A 107 0.53 8.12 -10.06
N ALA A 108 1.26 7.24 -10.72
CA ALA A 108 2.57 6.80 -10.25
C ALA A 108 3.64 7.34 -11.16
N LYS A 109 4.73 7.83 -10.58
CA LYS A 109 5.91 8.25 -11.31
C LYS A 109 6.76 7.03 -11.64
N LEU A 110 7.19 6.93 -12.89
CA LEU A 110 8.02 5.82 -13.36
C LEU A 110 9.45 5.99 -12.86
N ARG A 111 10.02 4.92 -12.28
CA ARG A 111 11.38 4.94 -11.74
C ARG A 111 12.39 5.28 -12.84
N GLY A 112 13.24 6.26 -12.56
CA GLY A 112 14.26 6.73 -13.50
C GLY A 112 13.71 7.52 -14.69
N LYS A 113 12.42 7.88 -14.69
CA LYS A 113 11.79 8.69 -15.74
C LYS A 113 11.05 9.87 -15.14
N TYR A 114 11.02 10.99 -15.86
CA TYR A 114 10.20 12.15 -15.52
C TYR A 114 8.79 12.02 -16.10
N ALA A 115 8.16 10.85 -15.92
CA ALA A 115 6.86 10.53 -16.50
C ALA A 115 5.91 9.99 -15.41
N TRP A 116 4.72 10.56 -15.36
CA TRP A 116 3.62 10.12 -14.51
C TRP A 116 2.63 9.33 -15.35
N VAL A 117 2.22 8.16 -14.85
CA VAL A 117 1.25 7.30 -15.52
C VAL A 117 0.03 7.07 -14.63
N PRO A 118 -1.19 7.05 -15.20
CA PRO A 118 -2.38 6.74 -14.42
C PRO A 118 -2.33 5.28 -13.96
N VAL A 119 -2.66 5.06 -12.70
CA VAL A 119 -2.66 3.73 -12.07
C VAL A 119 -3.97 3.47 -11.35
N LYS A 120 -4.37 2.20 -11.33
CA LYS A 120 -5.32 1.66 -10.38
C LYS A 120 -4.52 1.12 -9.20
N ALA A 121 -4.87 1.54 -8.00
CA ALA A 121 -4.24 1.09 -6.78
C ALA A 121 -5.24 0.31 -5.96
N THR A 122 -4.77 -0.79 -5.35
CA THR A 122 -5.58 -1.63 -4.50
C THR A 122 -4.88 -1.89 -3.18
N CYS A 123 -5.66 -1.93 -2.09
CA CYS A 123 -5.18 -2.38 -0.78
C CYS A 123 -6.10 -3.46 -0.21
N GLY A 124 -5.51 -4.55 0.24
CA GLY A 124 -6.18 -5.55 1.06
C GLY A 124 -6.03 -5.20 2.54
N ILE A 125 -7.13 -5.19 3.28
CA ILE A 125 -7.16 -4.97 4.72
C ILE A 125 -7.60 -6.24 5.44
N TRP A 126 -7.02 -6.48 6.62
CA TRP A 126 -7.42 -7.50 7.57
C TRP A 126 -7.48 -6.89 8.97
N HIS A 127 -8.63 -6.94 9.63
CA HIS A 127 -8.85 -6.39 10.98
C HIS A 127 -8.19 -5.01 11.14
N THR A 128 -8.52 -4.08 10.23
CA THR A 128 -7.99 -2.69 10.17
C THR A 128 -6.53 -2.51 9.73
N HIS A 129 -5.78 -3.57 9.47
CA HIS A 129 -4.39 -3.50 9.02
C HIS A 129 -4.28 -3.72 7.52
N VAL A 130 -3.48 -2.91 6.83
CA VAL A 130 -3.18 -3.12 5.42
C VAL A 130 -2.20 -4.30 5.30
N VAL A 131 -2.64 -5.38 4.66
CA VAL A 131 -1.87 -6.62 4.49
C VAL A 131 -1.36 -6.83 3.07
N ASP A 132 -1.98 -6.18 2.09
CA ASP A 132 -1.51 -6.20 0.71
C ASP A 132 -1.74 -4.87 0.01
N VAL A 133 -0.85 -4.55 -0.94
CA VAL A 133 -0.91 -3.34 -1.77
C VAL A 133 -0.46 -3.67 -3.20
N ALA A 134 -1.14 -3.09 -4.18
CA ALA A 134 -0.77 -3.25 -5.59
C ALA A 134 -1.04 -1.99 -6.41
N LEU A 135 -0.22 -1.79 -7.44
CA LEU A 135 -0.40 -0.76 -8.47
C LEU A 135 -0.43 -1.41 -9.84
N ALA A 136 -1.59 -1.35 -10.50
CA ALA A 136 -1.75 -1.74 -11.89
C ALA A 136 -1.80 -0.49 -12.79
N PRO A 137 -1.13 -0.50 -13.97
CA PRO A 137 -1.34 0.55 -14.96
C PRO A 137 -2.82 0.66 -15.30
N HIS A 138 -3.37 1.87 -15.28
CA HIS A 138 -4.71 2.10 -15.81
C HIS A 138 -4.59 2.11 -17.33
N GLY A 139 -4.62 0.91 -17.94
CA GLY A 139 -4.62 0.77 -19.39
C GLY A 139 -5.66 1.69 -20.01
N THR A 140 -5.22 2.56 -20.93
CA THR A 140 -6.08 2.96 -22.03
C THR A 140 -6.50 1.66 -22.70
N HIS A 141 -7.79 1.48 -22.94
CA HIS A 141 -8.31 0.39 -23.76
C HIS A 141 -7.35 0.07 -24.91
N GLY A 142 -7.12 -1.22 -25.16
CA GLY A 142 -6.63 -1.67 -26.45
C GLY A 142 -7.47 -1.01 -27.53
N GLY A 143 -6.79 -0.23 -28.36
CA GLY A 143 -7.29 0.39 -29.56
C GLY A 143 -6.36 0.03 -30.71
N ASP A 144 -6.06 -1.26 -30.86
CA ASP A 144 -5.83 -1.80 -32.20
C ASP A 144 -7.19 -1.74 -32.90
N SER A 145 -7.44 -0.62 -33.56
CA SER A 145 -8.40 -0.57 -34.66
C SER A 145 -7.56 -0.20 -35.89
N PRO A 146 -7.34 -1.15 -36.82
CA PRO A 146 -6.73 -0.80 -38.10
C PRO A 146 -7.77 0.03 -38.85
N ILE A 147 -7.50 1.32 -39.02
CA ILE A 147 -8.23 2.13 -39.98
C ILE A 147 -7.77 1.65 -41.35
N HIS A 148 -8.74 1.10 -42.10
CA HIS A 148 -8.69 0.78 -43.51
C HIS A 148 -8.26 1.97 -44.37
#